data_AF-A0A182UIF6-F1
#
_entry.id   AF-A0A182UIF6-F1
#
_cell.length_a   1.000
_cell.length_b   1.000
_cell.length_c   1.000
_cell.angle_alpha   90.00
_cell.angle_beta   90.00
_cell.angle_gamma   90.00
#
_symmetry.space_group_name_H-M   'P 1'
#
loop_
_entity.id
_entity.type
_entity.pdbx_description
1 polymer ?
#
loop_
_entity_poly.entity_id
_entity_poly.type
_entity_poly.pdbx_seq_one_letter_code
_entity_poly.pdbx_strand_id
1 'polypeptide(L)'
;KKKQCHESFWERQHCFQIVERALPCLATITYLCANNQECYVEWISALKSHCVSQLSKAQSKVPRLRELRCLNLQILEAHRLPFKLVPHPYCVVSLNQVKVGKTRVKTAPDPVWEEEFVLDDVPPDVVTVTITVLSRGKRGKDSEVAELTVDLCSLKNGQETEEWFPLNGMTPMGEWGSIRLRIRYLDDLVMPCEEYSPLQQLLVESELNAVRALSEICHNDRIPLATSLLKVFRHEKRETELLRILCQAEVARENETSTLFRGASLATTLMDLYMRAECTLFLQSAVSDTVQRILDSKQSAELNPTKMDVNDDACSNAEFLLMILDQVTQSIFTSPDACPRTVRYICNCLQKAVVAKWPSPSERLVRTRVVSGFIFLRLLCPALLNPRQFGLVNETPHQMATRSLIMVAKCLQNLANLVEFGGKEPYMEVVNPFILKNKERMIVFLDQLSSVTDPNPPPGCMQEQSSSSTLSSSDAGRELATLHHICVSYLPELQAMSKTNNALKKLVTVTEMLSKHKLKYREMIS
;
A
#
# COMPACT_ATOMS: atom_id res chain seq x y z
N LYS A 1 28.79 -8.79 1.20
CA LYS A 1 27.35 -9.05 1.45
C LYS A 1 26.55 -7.83 1.01
N LYS A 2 25.52 -8.02 0.18
CA LYS A 2 24.54 -6.97 -0.11
C LYS A 2 23.68 -6.75 1.14
N LYS A 3 23.41 -5.50 1.49
CA LYS A 3 22.34 -5.15 2.43
C LYS A 3 21.44 -4.10 1.78
N GLN A 4 20.13 -4.23 1.94
CA GLN A 4 19.20 -3.22 1.45
C GLN A 4 19.46 -1.90 2.20
N CYS A 5 19.35 -0.77 1.49
CA CYS A 5 19.36 0.57 2.05
C CYS A 5 18.03 1.21 1.64
N HIS A 6 17.30 1.72 2.61
CA HIS A 6 16.02 2.38 2.40
C HIS A 6 16.25 3.75 1.73
N GLU A 7 15.35 4.15 0.82
CA GLU A 7 15.48 5.40 0.05
C GLU A 7 15.57 6.64 0.95
N SER A 8 14.99 6.56 2.15
CA SER A 8 15.03 7.66 3.11
C SER A 8 16.42 7.96 3.65
N PHE A 9 17.38 7.02 3.59
CA PHE A 9 18.71 7.24 4.18
C PHE A 9 19.48 8.38 3.49
N TRP A 10 19.37 8.46 2.16
CA TRP A 10 20.01 9.51 1.36
C TRP A 10 19.03 10.49 0.73
N GLU A 11 17.72 10.35 1.00
CA GLU A 11 16.66 11.12 0.33
C GLU A 11 16.75 11.02 -1.20
N ARG A 12 17.26 9.89 -1.69
CA ARG A 12 17.49 9.59 -3.11
C ARG A 12 17.04 8.18 -3.41
N GLN A 13 16.34 8.01 -4.52
CA GLN A 13 15.96 6.69 -4.97
C GLN A 13 17.18 5.91 -5.47
N HIS A 14 17.05 4.59 -5.55
CA HIS A 14 18.03 3.72 -6.19
C HIS A 14 19.42 3.70 -5.51
N CYS A 15 19.44 4.03 -4.22
CA CYS A 15 20.60 3.87 -3.37
C CYS A 15 20.71 2.42 -2.90
N PHE A 16 21.93 1.88 -2.86
CA PHE A 16 22.21 0.60 -2.26
C PHE A 16 23.58 0.62 -1.58
N GLN A 17 23.81 -0.36 -0.69
CA GLN A 17 25.07 -0.48 0.02
C GLN A 17 25.73 -1.84 -0.23
N ILE A 18 27.05 -1.80 -0.39
CA ILE A 18 27.92 -2.98 -0.43
C ILE A 18 28.61 -3.05 0.92
N VAL A 19 28.39 -4.15 1.64
CA VAL A 19 29.06 -4.40 2.92
C VAL A 19 30.11 -5.48 2.70
N GLU A 20 31.37 -5.09 2.65
CA GLU A 20 32.50 -6.01 2.63
C GLU A 20 32.90 -6.33 4.08
N ARG A 21 32.86 -7.61 4.46
CA ARG A 21 33.32 -8.04 5.80
C ARG A 21 34.59 -8.84 5.64
N ALA A 22 35.72 -8.22 5.99
CA ALA A 22 37.00 -8.92 6.07
C ALA A 22 37.12 -9.74 7.35
N LEU A 23 36.47 -9.30 8.46
CA LEU A 23 36.43 -9.96 9.76
C LEU A 23 35.04 -9.80 10.41
N PRO A 24 34.64 -10.63 11.40
CA PRO A 24 33.34 -10.52 12.08
C PRO A 24 33.04 -9.14 12.68
N CYS A 25 34.08 -8.45 13.13
CA CYS A 25 34.02 -7.13 13.75
C CYS A 25 34.44 -5.97 12.82
N LEU A 26 34.91 -6.25 11.59
CA LEU A 26 35.41 -5.24 10.67
C LEU A 26 34.68 -5.31 9.34
N ALA A 27 33.87 -4.29 9.07
CA ALA A 27 33.10 -4.17 7.84
C ALA A 27 33.38 -2.83 7.15
N THR A 28 33.73 -2.88 5.87
CA THR A 28 33.77 -1.71 4.99
C THR A 28 32.41 -1.57 4.34
N ILE A 29 31.76 -0.41 4.51
CA ILE A 29 30.46 -0.13 3.91
C ILE A 29 30.67 0.91 2.81
N THR A 30 30.34 0.52 1.57
CA THR A 30 30.35 1.41 0.41
C THR A 30 28.92 1.74 0.01
N TYR A 31 28.61 3.02 -0.13
CA TYR A 31 27.29 3.50 -0.55
C TYR A 31 27.35 3.89 -2.02
N LEU A 32 26.36 3.43 -2.79
CA LEU A 32 26.24 3.67 -4.23
C LEU A 32 24.83 4.16 -4.55
N CYS A 33 24.71 5.03 -5.53
CA CYS A 33 23.43 5.54 -6.03
C CYS A 33 23.46 5.44 -7.55
N ALA A 34 22.47 4.76 -8.14
CA ALA A 34 22.27 4.78 -9.58
C ALA A 34 21.48 6.03 -9.99
N ASN A 35 21.66 6.48 -11.22
CA ASN A 35 21.01 7.70 -11.73
C ASN A 35 19.55 7.46 -12.16
N ASN A 36 19.19 6.22 -12.53
CA ASN A 36 17.86 5.82 -12.98
C ASN A 36 17.62 4.33 -12.71
N GLN A 37 16.35 3.89 -12.85
CA GLN A 37 15.91 2.55 -12.46
C GLN A 37 16.58 1.45 -13.29
N GLU A 38 16.82 1.71 -14.57
CA GLU A 38 17.52 0.78 -15.47
C GLU A 38 18.95 0.53 -15.01
N CYS A 39 19.72 1.61 -14.79
CA CYS A 39 21.08 1.52 -14.24
C CYS A 39 21.10 0.82 -12.89
N TYR A 40 20.10 1.07 -12.03
CA TYR A 40 19.98 0.37 -10.76
C TYR A 40 19.83 -1.14 -10.97
N VAL A 41 18.91 -1.56 -11.83
CA VAL A 41 18.67 -2.98 -12.13
C VAL A 41 19.93 -3.63 -12.72
N GLU A 42 20.61 -2.95 -13.64
CA GLU A 42 21.87 -3.41 -14.24
C GLU A 42 22.99 -3.55 -13.22
N TRP A 43 23.23 -2.51 -12.41
CA TRP A 43 24.26 -2.53 -11.36
C TRP A 43 23.98 -3.64 -10.36
N ILE A 44 22.72 -3.80 -9.94
CA ILE A 44 22.32 -4.88 -9.05
C ILE A 44 22.52 -6.24 -9.71
N SER A 45 22.20 -6.40 -10.99
CA SER A 45 22.40 -7.64 -11.74
C SER A 45 23.88 -8.02 -11.83
N ALA A 46 24.74 -7.07 -12.20
CA ALA A 46 26.18 -7.25 -12.28
C ALA A 46 26.78 -7.59 -10.91
N LEU A 47 26.47 -6.81 -9.88
CA LEU A 47 26.99 -6.98 -8.53
C LEU A 47 26.49 -8.27 -7.85
N LYS A 48 25.27 -8.74 -8.18
CA LYS A 48 24.74 -10.01 -7.67
C LYS A 48 25.66 -11.19 -7.99
N SER A 49 26.32 -11.17 -9.16
CA SER A 49 27.24 -12.25 -9.57
C SER A 49 28.56 -12.28 -8.78
N HIS A 50 28.99 -11.13 -8.24
CA HIS A 50 30.26 -10.98 -7.52
C HIS A 50 30.11 -10.94 -6.00
N CYS A 51 28.89 -10.66 -5.49
CA CYS A 51 28.61 -10.86 -4.09
C CYS A 51 28.62 -12.37 -3.80
N VAL A 52 29.25 -12.79 -2.69
CA VAL A 52 28.98 -14.11 -2.14
C VAL A 52 27.47 -14.18 -1.99
N SER A 53 26.83 -14.98 -2.86
CA SER A 53 25.41 -15.14 -2.76
C SER A 53 25.18 -15.70 -1.38
N GLN A 54 24.37 -15.01 -0.58
CA GLN A 54 23.65 -15.69 0.49
C GLN A 54 22.61 -16.61 -0.20
N LEU A 55 23.01 -17.43 -1.20
CA LEU A 55 22.31 -18.67 -1.51
C LEU A 55 22.32 -19.32 -0.14
N SER A 56 21.16 -19.34 0.50
CA SER A 56 21.03 -19.92 1.83
C SER A 56 21.67 -21.30 1.79
N LYS A 57 22.20 -21.79 2.92
CA LYS A 57 22.61 -23.21 3.03
C LYS A 57 21.55 -24.14 2.42
N ALA A 58 20.29 -23.70 2.46
CA ALA A 58 19.14 -24.30 1.79
C ALA A 58 19.32 -24.53 0.27
N GLN A 59 19.72 -23.53 -0.52
CA GLN A 59 19.85 -23.67 -1.99
C GLN A 59 21.00 -24.57 -2.42
N SER A 60 22.07 -24.66 -1.62
CA SER A 60 23.16 -25.60 -1.89
C SER A 60 22.77 -27.06 -1.67
N LYS A 61 21.77 -27.31 -0.82
CA LYS A 61 21.30 -28.65 -0.45
C LYS A 61 20.06 -29.07 -1.25
N VAL A 62 19.16 -28.14 -1.55
CA VAL A 62 17.91 -28.38 -2.29
C VAL A 62 17.72 -27.29 -3.35
N PRO A 63 17.70 -27.65 -4.65
CA PRO A 63 17.43 -26.71 -5.72
C PRO A 63 16.08 -26.01 -5.54
N ARG A 64 16.00 -24.71 -5.88
CA ARG A 64 14.78 -23.87 -5.83
C ARG A 64 14.17 -23.61 -4.46
N LEU A 65 14.69 -24.18 -3.37
CA LEU A 65 14.33 -23.81 -2.01
C LEU A 65 14.83 -22.39 -1.71
N ARG A 66 14.05 -21.50 -1.09
CA ARG A 66 14.51 -20.13 -0.76
C ARG A 66 14.16 -19.77 0.67
N GLU A 67 15.13 -19.26 1.42
CA GLU A 67 14.85 -18.62 2.71
C GLU A 67 14.37 -17.19 2.44
N LEU A 68 13.23 -16.82 3.04
CA LEU A 68 12.64 -15.50 2.92
C LEU A 68 12.59 -14.87 4.31
N ARG A 69 13.37 -13.79 4.49
CA ARG A 69 13.32 -12.99 5.71
C ARG A 69 12.93 -11.57 5.38
N CYS A 70 11.83 -11.09 5.95
CA CYS A 70 11.30 -9.76 5.70
C CYS A 70 11.04 -9.06 7.03
N LEU A 71 11.47 -7.80 7.14
CA LEU A 71 11.18 -6.92 8.26
C LEU A 71 10.41 -5.71 7.75
N ASN A 72 9.15 -5.58 8.16
CA ASN A 72 8.41 -4.34 8.06
C ASN A 72 8.47 -3.63 9.42
N LEU A 73 9.07 -2.44 9.43
CA LEU A 73 9.18 -1.58 10.61
C LEU A 73 8.55 -0.23 10.29
N GLN A 74 7.57 0.19 11.08
CA GLN A 74 7.05 1.55 11.09
C GLN A 74 7.43 2.24 12.39
N ILE A 75 8.07 3.40 12.26
CA ILE A 75 8.35 4.30 13.38
C ILE A 75 7.20 5.32 13.42
N LEU A 76 6.30 5.16 14.38
CA LEU A 76 5.06 5.94 14.46
C LEU A 76 5.32 7.29 15.12
N GLU A 77 5.58 7.26 16.42
CA GLU A 77 5.71 8.43 17.27
C GLU A 77 6.66 8.16 18.44
N ALA A 78 7.22 9.21 19.04
CA ALA A 78 7.87 9.12 20.34
C ALA A 78 7.14 10.02 21.33
N HIS A 79 7.25 9.70 22.62
CA HIS A 79 6.65 10.47 23.70
C HIS A 79 7.69 10.79 24.77
N ARG A 80 7.60 11.99 25.35
CA ARG A 80 8.48 12.46 26.45
C ARG A 80 9.96 12.52 26.09
N LEU A 81 10.30 12.86 24.85
CA LEU A 81 11.70 13.14 24.51
C LEU A 81 12.15 14.44 25.21
N PRO A 82 13.34 14.46 25.86
CA PRO A 82 13.82 15.63 26.59
C PRO A 82 14.18 16.77 25.62
N PHE A 83 13.27 17.74 25.44
CA PHE A 83 13.41 18.87 24.50
C PHE A 83 14.75 19.63 24.61
N LYS A 84 15.29 19.76 25.82
CA LYS A 84 16.58 20.44 26.05
C LYS A 84 17.78 19.68 25.46
N LEU A 85 17.69 18.35 25.40
CA LEU A 85 18.77 17.47 24.91
C LEU A 85 18.57 17.12 23.43
N VAL A 86 17.31 16.99 23.00
CA VAL A 86 16.96 16.60 21.63
C VAL A 86 15.81 17.47 21.09
N PRO A 87 16.05 18.75 20.73
CA PRO A 87 14.99 19.62 20.23
C PRO A 87 14.47 19.19 18.85
N HIS A 88 15.36 18.64 18.02
CA HIS A 88 15.08 18.24 16.64
C HIS A 88 15.42 16.74 16.41
N PRO A 89 14.60 15.81 16.93
CA PRO A 89 14.85 14.37 16.81
C PRO A 89 14.64 13.86 15.38
N TYR A 90 15.46 12.88 15.01
CA TYR A 90 15.18 11.91 13.95
C TYR A 90 15.72 10.55 14.36
N CYS A 91 15.24 9.48 13.73
CA CYS A 91 15.63 8.11 14.04
C CYS A 91 16.50 7.54 12.91
N VAL A 92 17.45 6.69 13.25
CA VAL A 92 18.22 5.87 12.31
C VAL A 92 17.96 4.41 12.64
N VAL A 93 17.57 3.65 11.62
CA VAL A 93 17.33 2.21 11.70
C VAL A 93 18.61 1.48 11.31
N SER A 94 19.03 0.51 12.13
CA SER A 94 20.21 -0.32 11.90
C SER A 94 19.88 -1.81 12.01
N LEU A 95 20.38 -2.62 11.09
CA LEU A 95 20.34 -4.09 11.17
C LEU A 95 21.66 -4.61 11.74
N ASN A 96 21.61 -5.14 12.96
CA ASN A 96 22.75 -5.25 13.88
C ASN A 96 23.43 -3.87 14.01
N GLN A 97 24.58 -3.68 13.37
CA GLN A 97 25.38 -2.44 13.40
C GLN A 97 25.37 -1.65 12.08
N VAL A 98 24.60 -2.10 11.09
CA VAL A 98 24.58 -1.46 9.75
C VAL A 98 23.36 -0.57 9.62
N LYS A 99 23.58 0.74 9.50
CA LYS A 99 22.53 1.74 9.24
C LYS A 99 21.86 1.46 7.89
N VAL A 100 20.55 1.34 7.87
CA VAL A 100 19.74 0.99 6.68
C VAL A 100 18.71 2.05 6.31
N GLY A 101 18.29 2.90 7.23
CA GLY A 101 17.26 3.91 6.98
C GLY A 101 17.30 5.02 8.02
N LYS A 102 16.68 6.16 7.72
CA LYS A 102 16.47 7.24 8.69
C LYS A 102 15.10 7.87 8.52
N THR A 103 14.56 8.48 9.57
CA THR A 103 13.34 9.28 9.50
C THR A 103 13.64 10.75 9.20
N ARG A 104 12.60 11.52 8.85
CA ARG A 104 12.68 12.97 8.76
C ARG A 104 12.88 13.59 10.14
N VAL A 105 13.51 14.76 10.15
CA VAL A 105 13.68 15.55 11.37
C VAL A 105 12.33 16.14 11.78
N LYS A 106 11.96 15.93 13.05
CA LYS A 106 10.75 16.45 13.67
C LYS A 106 11.12 17.29 14.89
N THR A 107 10.12 17.70 15.67
CA THR A 107 10.29 18.55 16.85
C THR A 107 9.84 17.77 18.09
N ALA A 108 10.65 17.81 19.15
CA ALA A 108 10.33 17.25 20.47
C ALA A 108 9.26 18.09 21.20
N PRO A 109 8.59 17.58 22.26
CA PRO A 109 8.84 16.31 22.95
C PRO A 109 8.18 15.08 22.32
N ASP A 110 7.16 15.29 21.49
CA ASP A 110 6.28 14.23 20.98
C ASP A 110 6.26 14.20 19.45
N PRO A 111 7.38 13.86 18.80
CA PRO A 111 7.46 13.83 17.35
C PRO A 111 6.62 12.69 16.76
N VAL A 112 5.88 13.00 15.69
CA VAL A 112 5.14 12.03 14.87
C VAL A 112 5.81 11.91 13.50
N TRP A 113 6.29 10.71 13.19
CA TRP A 113 6.96 10.37 11.93
C TRP A 113 6.03 9.61 10.98
N GLU A 114 5.40 8.54 11.47
CA GLU A 114 4.60 7.60 10.65
C GLU A 114 5.37 7.10 9.41
N GLU A 115 6.66 6.82 9.58
CA GLU A 115 7.54 6.41 8.48
C GLU A 115 7.76 4.90 8.47
N GLU A 116 7.57 4.30 7.30
CA GLU A 116 7.69 2.86 7.05
C GLU A 116 9.05 2.50 6.44
N PHE A 117 9.60 1.37 6.88
CA PHE A 117 10.83 0.75 6.41
C PHE A 117 10.55 -0.71 6.08
N VAL A 118 10.42 -1.02 4.80
CA VAL A 118 10.27 -2.40 4.31
C VAL A 118 11.63 -2.93 3.86
N LEU A 119 12.13 -3.94 4.57
CA LEU A 119 13.41 -4.59 4.32
C LEU A 119 13.16 -6.04 3.93
N ASP A 120 13.29 -6.33 2.64
CA ASP A 120 13.23 -7.67 2.07
C ASP A 120 14.62 -8.35 2.11
N ASP A 121 14.63 -9.68 2.08
CA ASP A 121 15.85 -10.50 2.04
C ASP A 121 16.85 -10.19 3.18
N VAL A 122 16.33 -10.04 4.40
CA VAL A 122 17.15 -9.80 5.61
C VAL A 122 18.16 -10.95 5.79
N PRO A 123 19.48 -10.68 5.83
CA PRO A 123 20.48 -11.74 5.90
C PRO A 123 20.35 -12.62 7.15
N PRO A 124 20.73 -13.91 7.08
CA PRO A 124 20.48 -14.84 8.16
C PRO A 124 21.27 -14.56 9.45
N ASP A 125 22.35 -13.79 9.33
CA ASP A 125 23.19 -13.31 10.45
C ASP A 125 22.68 -12.02 11.11
N VAL A 126 21.56 -11.47 10.63
CA VAL A 126 20.88 -10.36 11.30
C VAL A 126 19.97 -10.95 12.38
N VAL A 127 20.22 -10.53 13.61
CA VAL A 127 19.51 -11.00 14.81
C VAL A 127 18.80 -9.86 15.53
N THR A 128 19.27 -8.63 15.37
CA THR A 128 18.68 -7.45 16.01
C THR A 128 18.39 -6.34 15.02
N VAL A 129 17.34 -5.57 15.31
CA VAL A 129 17.13 -4.24 14.75
C VAL A 129 17.32 -3.20 15.84
N THR A 130 18.14 -2.19 15.57
CA THR A 130 18.45 -1.10 16.51
C THR A 130 17.93 0.21 15.93
N ILE A 131 17.20 0.96 16.75
CA ILE A 131 16.68 2.28 16.41
C ILE A 131 17.41 3.28 17.30
N THR A 132 18.21 4.12 16.67
CA THR A 132 18.99 5.17 17.34
C THR A 132 18.29 6.50 17.14
N VAL A 133 18.03 7.24 18.20
CA VAL A 133 17.52 8.61 18.17
C VAL A 133 18.71 9.57 18.09
N LEU A 134 18.69 10.45 17.10
CA LEU A 134 19.70 11.48 16.87
C LEU A 134 19.09 12.87 17.02
N SER A 135 19.87 13.80 17.57
CA SER A 135 19.54 15.22 17.57
C SER A 135 20.27 15.94 16.45
N ARG A 136 19.52 16.66 15.61
CA ARG A 136 20.12 17.50 14.56
C ARG A 136 20.77 18.74 15.15
N GLY A 137 22.07 18.89 14.93
CA GLY A 137 22.85 20.03 15.44
C GLY A 137 22.79 21.27 14.54
N LYS A 138 22.87 22.47 15.13
CA LYS A 138 22.90 23.76 14.40
C LYS A 138 24.10 23.93 13.46
N ARG A 139 25.18 23.16 13.64
CA ARG A 139 26.41 23.19 12.83
C ARG A 139 26.64 21.90 12.03
N GLY A 140 25.60 21.08 11.84
CA GLY A 140 25.67 19.83 11.06
C GLY A 140 26.36 18.66 11.75
N LYS A 141 26.81 18.81 13.01
CA LYS A 141 27.27 17.69 13.83
C LYS A 141 26.09 17.14 14.61
N ASP A 142 25.56 16.02 14.14
CA ASP A 142 24.46 15.31 14.80
C ASP A 142 24.99 14.47 15.95
N SER A 143 24.20 14.34 17.01
CA SER A 143 24.55 13.57 18.21
C SER A 143 23.56 12.44 18.43
N GLU A 144 24.06 11.23 18.61
CA GLU A 144 23.27 10.08 19.06
C GLU A 144 22.94 10.26 20.55
N VAL A 145 21.65 10.20 20.90
CA VAL A 145 21.18 10.56 22.24
C VAL A 145 20.53 9.39 22.99
N ALA A 146 19.84 8.51 22.27
CA ALA A 146 19.22 7.31 22.84
C ALA A 146 19.13 6.20 21.79
N GLU A 147 18.94 4.97 22.24
CA GLU A 147 18.71 3.83 21.37
C GLU A 147 17.73 2.81 21.98
N LEU A 148 17.24 1.95 21.11
CA LEU A 148 16.43 0.79 21.41
C LEU A 148 16.91 -0.34 20.51
N THR A 149 17.06 -1.54 21.08
CA THR A 149 17.38 -2.74 20.30
C THR A 149 16.30 -3.79 20.51
N VAL A 150 15.76 -4.31 19.41
CA VAL A 150 14.76 -5.39 19.40
C VAL A 150 15.41 -6.65 18.83
N ASP A 151 15.29 -7.76 19.56
CA ASP A 151 15.71 -9.08 19.09
C ASP A 151 14.64 -9.65 18.15
N LEU A 152 15.01 -9.95 16.92
CA LEU A 152 14.10 -10.50 15.91
C LEU A 152 13.56 -11.88 16.32
N CYS A 153 14.31 -12.66 17.12
CA CYS A 153 13.87 -13.95 17.63
C CYS A 153 12.79 -13.85 18.70
N SER A 154 12.66 -12.69 19.36
CA SER A 154 11.60 -12.43 20.36
C SER A 154 10.24 -12.13 19.71
N LEU A 155 10.23 -11.81 18.42
CA LEU A 155 9.01 -11.49 17.68
C LEU A 155 8.30 -12.77 17.24
N LYS A 156 6.97 -12.75 17.29
CA LYS A 156 6.17 -13.84 16.73
C LYS A 156 6.24 -13.80 15.21
N ASN A 157 6.62 -14.93 14.61
CA ASN A 157 6.86 -15.01 13.17
C ASN A 157 5.65 -14.58 12.34
N GLY A 158 5.84 -13.55 11.51
CA GLY A 158 4.83 -12.98 10.60
C GLY A 158 3.71 -12.18 11.26
N GLN A 159 3.64 -12.13 12.59
CA GLN A 159 2.66 -11.33 13.31
C GLN A 159 3.13 -9.90 13.46
N GLU A 160 2.20 -8.97 13.31
CA GLU A 160 2.43 -7.55 13.54
C GLU A 160 2.18 -7.21 15.00
N THR A 161 3.13 -6.51 15.61
CA THR A 161 2.99 -5.97 16.97
C THR A 161 3.13 -4.46 16.93
N GLU A 162 2.24 -3.76 17.64
CA GLU A 162 2.28 -2.32 17.80
C GLU A 162 2.35 -1.96 19.28
N GLU A 163 3.53 -1.54 19.74
CA GLU A 163 3.81 -1.36 21.16
C GLU A 163 4.71 -0.14 21.41
N TRP A 164 4.71 0.32 22.67
CA TRP A 164 5.63 1.34 23.16
C TRP A 164 6.91 0.68 23.69
N PHE A 165 8.04 1.08 23.14
CA PHE A 165 9.36 0.62 23.53
C PHE A 165 10.11 1.71 24.29
N PRO A 166 10.61 1.46 25.50
CA PRO A 166 11.39 2.44 26.25
C PRO A 166 12.73 2.70 25.55
N LEU A 167 13.18 3.96 25.57
CA LEU A 167 14.47 4.37 25.01
C LEU A 167 15.56 4.30 26.08
N ASN A 168 16.72 3.76 25.71
CA ASN A 168 17.92 3.75 26.54
C ASN A 168 18.80 4.94 26.16
N GLY A 169 19.04 5.84 27.10
CA GLY A 169 19.94 6.98 26.89
C GLY A 169 21.39 6.57 26.70
N MET A 170 22.09 7.24 25.77
CA MET A 170 23.55 7.11 25.63
C MET A 170 24.29 7.70 26.83
N THR A 171 23.66 8.63 27.53
CA THR A 171 24.13 9.14 28.82
C THR A 171 23.20 8.64 29.94
N PRO A 172 23.74 8.26 31.11
CA PRO A 172 22.95 7.75 32.24
C PRO A 172 22.06 8.81 32.92
N MET A 173 21.94 10.01 32.33
CA MET A 173 21.18 11.11 32.87
C MET A 173 19.81 11.21 32.20
N GLY A 174 18.75 11.10 32.99
CA GLY A 174 17.38 11.44 32.61
C GLY A 174 16.55 10.28 32.06
N GLU A 175 15.24 10.49 32.05
CA GLU A 175 14.28 9.63 31.34
C GLU A 175 14.24 10.04 29.86
N TRP A 176 14.43 9.07 28.97
CA TRP A 176 14.52 9.29 27.52
C TRP A 176 13.20 9.08 26.78
N GLY A 177 12.12 8.80 27.52
CA GLY A 177 10.81 8.53 26.96
C GLY A 177 10.71 7.17 26.29
N SER A 178 9.76 7.05 25.38
CA SER A 178 9.47 5.83 24.64
C SER A 178 9.16 6.12 23.18
N ILE A 179 9.39 5.12 22.33
CA ILE A 179 9.05 5.16 20.91
C ILE A 179 8.01 4.08 20.61
N ARG A 180 6.98 4.45 19.87
CA ARG A 180 5.93 3.54 19.43
C ARG A 180 6.32 2.97 18.08
N LEU A 181 6.46 1.65 18.02
CA LEU A 181 6.81 0.94 16.80
C LEU A 181 5.68 0.01 16.42
N ARG A 182 5.45 -0.12 15.11
CA ARG A 182 4.72 -1.24 14.53
C ARG A 182 5.73 -2.10 13.76
N ILE A 183 5.92 -3.34 14.19
CA ILE A 183 6.95 -4.24 13.67
C ILE A 183 6.35 -5.59 13.28
N ARG A 184 6.73 -6.09 12.10
CA ARG A 184 6.40 -7.44 11.62
C ARG A 184 7.66 -8.06 11.05
N TYR A 185 8.11 -9.17 11.64
CA TYR A 185 9.25 -9.95 11.14
C TYR A 185 8.78 -11.32 10.66
N LEU A 186 9.04 -11.63 9.40
CA LEU A 186 8.75 -12.91 8.77
C LEU A 186 10.07 -13.64 8.50
N ASP A 187 10.23 -14.84 9.05
CA ASP A 187 11.26 -15.83 8.72
C ASP A 187 10.56 -17.08 8.19
N ASP A 188 10.53 -17.21 6.86
CA ASP A 188 9.84 -18.28 6.16
C ASP A 188 10.75 -19.01 5.17
N LEU A 189 10.31 -20.21 4.79
CA LEU A 189 10.94 -21.05 3.80
C LEU A 189 9.98 -21.22 2.61
N VAL A 190 10.41 -20.76 1.44
CA VAL A 190 9.68 -20.92 0.17
C VAL A 190 10.15 -22.22 -0.47
N MET A 191 9.25 -23.21 -0.51
CA MET A 191 9.46 -24.50 -1.16
C MET A 191 9.39 -24.36 -2.69
N PRO A 192 9.79 -25.40 -3.48
CA PRO A 192 9.50 -25.44 -4.90
C PRO A 192 8.01 -25.18 -5.19
N CYS A 193 7.71 -24.44 -6.26
CA CYS A 193 6.35 -23.99 -6.56
C CYS A 193 5.36 -25.16 -6.70
N GLU A 194 5.84 -26.31 -7.17
CA GLU A 194 5.11 -27.54 -7.39
C GLU A 194 4.51 -28.10 -6.09
N GLU A 195 5.19 -27.91 -4.95
CA GLU A 195 4.69 -28.31 -3.63
C GLU A 195 3.41 -27.58 -3.25
N TYR A 196 3.25 -26.32 -3.69
CA TYR A 196 2.09 -25.49 -3.36
C TYR A 196 0.88 -25.72 -4.28
N SER A 197 0.99 -26.59 -5.30
CA SER A 197 -0.08 -26.84 -6.26
C SER A 197 -1.43 -27.20 -5.61
N PRO A 198 -1.49 -28.06 -4.56
CA PRO A 198 -2.76 -28.36 -3.89
C PRO A 198 -3.41 -27.14 -3.23
N LEU A 199 -2.61 -26.24 -2.65
CA LEU A 199 -3.12 -25.00 -2.06
C LEU A 199 -3.64 -24.05 -3.15
N GLN A 200 -2.87 -23.90 -4.24
CA GLN A 200 -3.27 -23.07 -5.37
C GLN A 200 -4.61 -23.53 -5.97
N GLN A 201 -4.79 -24.84 -6.17
CA GLN A 201 -6.04 -25.41 -6.69
C GLN A 201 -7.26 -25.08 -5.80
N LEU A 202 -7.11 -25.13 -4.48
CA LEU A 202 -8.19 -24.80 -3.54
C LEU A 202 -8.51 -23.30 -3.51
N LEU A 203 -7.50 -22.44 -3.64
CA LEU A 203 -7.71 -20.99 -3.69
C LEU A 203 -8.44 -20.54 -4.96
N VAL A 204 -8.17 -21.23 -6.06
CA VAL A 204 -8.66 -20.92 -7.41
C VAL A 204 -9.91 -21.75 -7.77
N GLU A 205 -10.43 -22.57 -6.84
CA GLU A 205 -11.67 -23.34 -7.01
C GLU A 205 -12.88 -22.42 -7.25
N SER A 206 -13.90 -22.92 -7.96
CA SER A 206 -15.15 -22.18 -8.21
C SER A 206 -15.76 -21.64 -6.91
N GLU A 207 -16.42 -20.48 -6.97
CA GLU A 207 -17.00 -19.78 -5.82
C GLU A 207 -16.01 -19.25 -4.77
N LEU A 208 -14.70 -19.50 -4.93
CA LEU A 208 -13.65 -18.93 -4.09
C LEU A 208 -13.89 -19.14 -2.58
N ASN A 209 -14.42 -20.31 -2.18
CA ASN A 209 -14.81 -20.59 -0.80
C ASN A 209 -13.65 -20.39 0.20
N ALA A 210 -12.44 -20.83 -0.18
CA ALA A 210 -11.24 -20.63 0.62
C ALA A 210 -10.92 -19.14 0.79
N VAL A 211 -10.96 -18.36 -0.30
CA VAL A 211 -10.68 -16.91 -0.28
C VAL A 211 -11.73 -16.14 0.52
N ARG A 212 -13.02 -16.51 0.39
CA ARG A 212 -14.12 -15.93 1.16
C ARG A 212 -13.93 -16.18 2.66
N ALA A 213 -13.57 -17.39 3.07
CA ALA A 213 -13.27 -17.68 4.47
C ALA A 213 -12.05 -16.89 5.00
N LEU A 214 -10.97 -16.83 4.21
CA LEU A 214 -9.80 -16.01 4.57
C LEU A 214 -10.16 -14.52 4.69
N SER A 215 -11.06 -14.00 3.85
CA SER A 215 -11.56 -12.64 3.93
C SER A 215 -12.27 -12.32 5.25
N GLU A 216 -12.88 -13.32 5.89
CA GLU A 216 -13.64 -13.14 7.14
C GLU A 216 -12.74 -13.16 8.38
N ILE A 217 -11.59 -13.83 8.33
CA ILE A 217 -10.73 -14.04 9.51
C ILE A 217 -9.41 -13.24 9.45
N CYS A 218 -8.87 -12.96 8.26
CA CYS A 218 -7.54 -12.35 8.09
C CYS A 218 -7.57 -10.81 8.09
N HIS A 219 -8.14 -10.19 9.12
CA HIS A 219 -8.24 -8.72 9.18
C HIS A 219 -6.88 -8.02 9.35
N ASN A 220 -5.97 -8.59 10.15
CA ASN A 220 -4.64 -8.02 10.43
C ASN A 220 -3.64 -8.24 9.28
N ASP A 221 -3.83 -9.31 8.50
CA ASP A 221 -2.98 -9.66 7.34
C ASP A 221 -3.66 -9.36 6.00
N ARG A 222 -4.65 -8.47 5.99
CA ARG A 222 -5.47 -8.15 4.80
C ARG A 222 -4.65 -7.64 3.61
N ILE A 223 -3.65 -6.79 3.85
CA ILE A 223 -2.81 -6.24 2.77
C ILE A 223 -1.90 -7.33 2.17
N PRO A 224 -1.13 -8.11 2.96
CA PRO A 224 -0.40 -9.28 2.45
C PRO A 224 -1.29 -10.29 1.73
N LEU A 225 -2.48 -10.58 2.28
CA LEU A 225 -3.46 -11.48 1.67
C LEU A 225 -3.92 -10.97 0.30
N ALA A 226 -4.38 -9.71 0.22
CA ALA A 226 -4.81 -9.09 -1.02
C ALA A 226 -3.70 -9.07 -2.09
N THR A 227 -2.49 -8.69 -1.68
CA THR A 227 -1.33 -8.60 -2.59
C THR A 227 -0.98 -9.97 -3.17
N SER A 228 -0.92 -11.00 -2.32
CA SER A 228 -0.55 -12.35 -2.72
C SER A 228 -1.63 -12.99 -3.60
N LEU A 229 -2.91 -12.85 -3.21
CA LEU A 229 -4.04 -13.32 -4.02
C LEU A 229 -4.07 -12.66 -5.39
N LEU A 230 -3.94 -11.33 -5.47
CA LEU A 230 -4.00 -10.63 -6.74
C LEU A 230 -2.90 -11.10 -7.70
N LYS A 231 -1.68 -11.32 -7.20
CA LYS A 231 -0.56 -11.83 -8.00
C LYS A 231 -0.77 -13.28 -8.46
N VAL A 232 -1.25 -14.17 -7.59
CA VAL A 232 -1.56 -15.56 -7.95
C VAL A 232 -2.68 -15.61 -9.00
N PHE A 233 -3.76 -14.84 -8.82
CA PHE A 233 -4.85 -14.81 -9.78
C PHE A 233 -4.48 -14.17 -11.12
N ARG A 234 -3.57 -13.18 -11.13
CA ARG A 234 -2.99 -12.63 -12.37
C ARG A 234 -2.17 -13.67 -13.13
N HIS A 235 -1.36 -14.48 -12.41
CA HIS A 235 -0.63 -15.59 -13.03
C HIS A 235 -1.58 -16.58 -13.71
N GLU A 236 -2.74 -16.84 -13.10
CA GLU A 236 -3.80 -17.71 -13.64
C GLU A 236 -4.74 -17.00 -14.63
N LYS A 237 -4.56 -15.69 -14.91
CA LYS A 237 -5.44 -14.86 -15.75
C LYS A 237 -6.91 -14.83 -15.29
N ARG A 238 -7.13 -14.91 -13.96
CA ARG A 238 -8.45 -14.96 -13.31
C ARG A 238 -8.67 -13.81 -12.32
N GLU A 239 -7.87 -12.75 -12.36
CA GLU A 239 -7.97 -11.60 -11.46
C GLU A 239 -9.32 -10.87 -11.56
N THR A 240 -9.90 -10.79 -12.77
CA THR A 240 -11.24 -10.22 -12.98
C THR A 240 -12.31 -11.00 -12.23
N GLU A 241 -12.18 -12.34 -12.21
CA GLU A 241 -13.11 -13.21 -11.49
C GLU A 241 -12.98 -13.02 -9.98
N LEU A 242 -11.75 -12.98 -9.46
CA LEU A 242 -11.46 -12.70 -8.05
C LEU A 242 -12.13 -11.41 -7.58
N LEU A 243 -11.88 -10.30 -8.29
CA LEU A 243 -12.41 -8.98 -7.97
C LEU A 243 -13.94 -8.98 -8.02
N ARG A 244 -14.52 -9.49 -9.11
CA ARG A 244 -15.97 -9.55 -9.30
C ARG A 244 -16.65 -10.36 -8.19
N ILE A 245 -16.19 -11.57 -7.90
CA ILE A 245 -16.82 -12.47 -6.93
C ILE A 245 -16.76 -11.89 -5.52
N LEU A 246 -15.63 -11.32 -5.10
CA LEU A 246 -15.49 -10.76 -3.75
C LEU A 246 -16.29 -9.46 -3.59
N CYS A 247 -16.28 -8.57 -4.58
CA CYS A 247 -17.12 -7.36 -4.51
C CYS A 247 -18.62 -7.71 -4.53
N GLN A 248 -19.05 -8.69 -5.34
CA GLN A 248 -20.44 -9.16 -5.33
C GLN A 248 -20.84 -9.78 -3.99
N ALA A 249 -19.95 -10.57 -3.37
CA ALA A 249 -20.18 -11.13 -2.04
C ALA A 249 -20.33 -10.03 -0.97
N GLU A 250 -19.55 -8.95 -1.07
CA GLU A 250 -19.67 -7.81 -0.16
C GLU A 250 -20.99 -7.06 -0.34
N VAL A 251 -21.42 -6.83 -1.58
CA VAL A 251 -22.77 -6.30 -1.88
C VAL A 251 -23.83 -7.21 -1.27
N ALA A 252 -23.72 -8.53 -1.43
CA ALA A 252 -24.69 -9.50 -0.92
C ALA A 252 -24.75 -9.52 0.62
N ARG A 253 -23.66 -9.20 1.32
CA ARG A 253 -23.60 -9.14 2.79
C ARG A 253 -24.06 -7.80 3.39
N GLU A 254 -23.87 -6.69 2.67
CA GLU A 254 -24.17 -5.35 3.18
C GLU A 254 -25.67 -5.10 3.35
N ASN A 255 -26.12 -4.54 4.47
CA ASN A 255 -27.55 -4.28 4.70
C ASN A 255 -27.92 -2.83 4.38
N GLU A 256 -26.96 -1.91 4.43
CA GLU A 256 -27.21 -0.49 4.25
C GLU A 256 -26.46 0.09 3.05
N THR A 257 -27.19 0.77 2.16
CA THR A 257 -26.62 1.41 0.97
C THR A 257 -25.69 2.58 1.30
N SER A 258 -25.78 3.12 2.52
CA SER A 258 -24.95 4.23 2.99
C SER A 258 -23.55 3.76 3.40
N THR A 259 -23.37 2.52 3.85
CA THR A 259 -22.09 1.97 4.34
C THR A 259 -21.34 1.14 3.29
N LEU A 260 -22.02 0.74 2.21
CA LEU A 260 -21.48 -0.08 1.14
C LEU A 260 -20.11 0.42 0.64
N PHE A 261 -19.09 -0.44 0.73
CA PHE A 261 -17.70 -0.16 0.34
C PHE A 261 -17.06 1.09 0.98
N ARG A 262 -17.58 1.60 2.10
CA ARG A 262 -16.92 2.67 2.87
C ARG A 262 -15.83 2.14 3.80
N GLY A 263 -16.02 0.93 4.32
CA GLY A 263 -15.05 0.27 5.20
C GLY A 263 -13.86 -0.32 4.45
N ALA A 264 -12.85 -0.71 5.21
CA ALA A 264 -11.69 -1.42 4.70
C ALA A 264 -11.96 -2.93 4.76
N SER A 265 -11.98 -3.58 3.60
CA SER A 265 -12.31 -5.01 3.42
C SER A 265 -11.34 -5.67 2.44
N LEU A 266 -11.33 -7.00 2.34
CA LEU A 266 -10.47 -7.66 1.35
C LEU A 266 -10.84 -7.24 -0.08
N ALA A 267 -12.13 -7.18 -0.40
CA ALA A 267 -12.63 -6.80 -1.72
C ALA A 267 -12.19 -5.36 -2.10
N THR A 268 -12.35 -4.42 -1.17
CA THR A 268 -11.93 -3.03 -1.41
C THR A 268 -10.42 -2.90 -1.51
N THR A 269 -9.66 -3.62 -0.69
CA THR A 269 -8.18 -3.62 -0.75
C THR A 269 -7.67 -4.16 -2.08
N LEU A 270 -8.27 -5.25 -2.59
CA LEU A 270 -7.94 -5.81 -3.90
C LEU A 270 -8.24 -4.82 -5.03
N MET A 271 -9.40 -4.15 -4.98
CA MET A 271 -9.74 -3.09 -5.94
C MET A 271 -8.77 -1.92 -5.87
N ASP A 272 -8.38 -1.47 -4.67
CA ASP A 272 -7.42 -0.37 -4.49
C ASP A 272 -6.05 -0.73 -5.11
N LEU A 273 -5.55 -1.95 -4.85
CA LEU A 273 -4.30 -2.45 -5.44
C LEU A 273 -4.39 -2.59 -6.96
N TYR A 274 -5.50 -3.14 -7.46
CA TYR A 274 -5.70 -3.35 -8.89
C TYR A 274 -5.82 -2.03 -9.65
N MET A 275 -6.67 -1.10 -9.19
CA MET A 275 -6.83 0.21 -9.82
C MET A 275 -5.54 1.02 -9.76
N ARG A 276 -4.77 0.97 -8.67
CA ARG A 276 -3.47 1.64 -8.60
C ARG A 276 -2.50 1.14 -9.67
N ALA A 277 -2.52 -0.16 -9.98
CA ALA A 277 -1.64 -0.76 -10.97
C ALA A 277 -2.10 -0.52 -12.42
N GLU A 278 -3.40 -0.57 -12.69
CA GLU A 278 -3.93 -0.57 -14.07
C GLU A 278 -4.46 0.80 -14.53
N CYS A 279 -4.87 1.69 -13.62
CA CYS A 279 -5.51 2.95 -13.99
C CYS A 279 -4.52 4.11 -14.23
N THR A 280 -3.23 3.86 -14.43
CA THR A 280 -2.23 4.92 -14.64
C THR A 280 -2.59 5.84 -15.80
N LEU A 281 -2.98 5.29 -16.96
CA LEU A 281 -3.40 6.07 -18.13
C LEU A 281 -4.68 6.88 -17.85
N PHE A 282 -5.62 6.30 -17.12
CA PHE A 282 -6.84 7.01 -16.71
C PHE A 282 -6.53 8.19 -15.79
N LEU A 283 -5.66 8.00 -14.80
CA LEU A 283 -5.23 9.07 -13.89
C LEU A 283 -4.46 10.16 -14.64
N GLN A 284 -3.59 9.78 -15.58
CA GLN A 284 -2.87 10.73 -16.42
C GLN A 284 -3.83 11.60 -17.22
N SER A 285 -4.77 10.98 -17.94
CA SER A 285 -5.78 11.68 -18.73
C SER A 285 -6.70 12.55 -17.87
N ALA A 286 -7.15 12.03 -16.72
CA ALA A 286 -8.21 12.66 -15.94
C ALA A 286 -7.73 13.81 -15.04
N VAL A 287 -6.53 13.69 -14.42
CA VAL A 287 -6.11 14.61 -13.34
C VAL A 287 -4.70 15.17 -13.48
N SER A 288 -3.84 14.66 -14.37
CA SER A 288 -2.43 15.09 -14.42
C SER A 288 -2.27 16.58 -14.70
N ASP A 289 -2.95 17.11 -15.72
CA ASP A 289 -2.91 18.54 -16.07
C ASP A 289 -3.36 19.44 -14.89
N THR A 290 -4.37 19.00 -14.14
CA THR A 290 -4.86 19.71 -12.96
C THR A 290 -3.80 19.74 -11.86
N VAL A 291 -3.14 18.61 -11.61
CA VAL A 291 -2.05 18.52 -10.62
C VAL A 291 -0.91 19.45 -11.02
N GLN A 292 -0.46 19.42 -12.27
CA GLN A 292 0.62 20.30 -12.75
C GLN A 292 0.23 21.78 -12.63
N ARG A 293 -0.99 22.15 -13.04
CA ARG A 293 -1.48 23.52 -12.93
C ARG A 293 -1.51 24.03 -11.49
N ILE A 294 -1.88 23.19 -10.52
CA ILE A 294 -1.86 23.57 -9.10
C ILE A 294 -0.43 23.69 -8.57
N LEU A 295 0.49 22.85 -9.02
CA LEU A 295 1.90 22.92 -8.63
C LEU A 295 2.57 24.21 -9.13
N ASP A 296 2.24 24.65 -10.34
CA ASP A 296 2.83 25.84 -10.97
C ASP A 296 2.11 27.14 -10.55
N SER A 297 0.92 27.04 -9.96
CA SER A 297 0.12 28.20 -9.55
C SER A 297 0.72 28.89 -8.33
N LYS A 298 0.62 30.22 -8.32
CA LYS A 298 0.87 31.06 -7.13
C LYS A 298 -0.42 31.40 -6.37
N GLN A 299 -1.58 31.09 -6.95
CA GLN A 299 -2.89 31.32 -6.35
C GLN A 299 -3.30 30.12 -5.49
N SER A 300 -3.72 30.41 -4.27
CA SER A 300 -4.26 29.41 -3.34
C SER A 300 -5.72 29.06 -3.70
N ALA A 301 -6.13 27.82 -3.42
CA ALA A 301 -7.53 27.40 -3.46
C ALA A 301 -8.11 27.18 -2.04
N GLU A 302 -7.42 27.62 -0.99
CA GLU A 302 -7.86 27.50 0.40
C GLU A 302 -8.99 28.50 0.70
N LEU A 303 -10.10 28.00 1.23
CA LEU A 303 -11.27 28.82 1.60
C LEU A 303 -11.54 28.80 3.10
N ASN A 304 -10.84 27.96 3.87
CA ASN A 304 -11.01 27.94 5.31
C ASN A 304 -10.33 29.17 5.95
N PRO A 305 -11.08 30.07 6.60
CA PRO A 305 -10.52 31.31 7.15
C PRO A 305 -9.39 31.09 8.18
N THR A 306 -9.36 29.93 8.84
CA THR A 306 -8.33 29.58 9.82
C THR A 306 -7.01 29.08 9.20
N LYS A 307 -7.02 28.75 7.91
CA LYS A 307 -5.88 28.19 7.17
C LYS A 307 -5.40 29.07 6.02
N MET A 308 -6.19 30.08 5.65
CA MET A 308 -5.81 31.10 4.68
C MET A 308 -4.69 31.99 5.24
N ASP A 309 -3.81 32.44 4.36
CA ASP A 309 -2.82 33.45 4.73
C ASP A 309 -3.50 34.82 4.86
N VAL A 310 -2.96 35.70 5.70
CA VAL A 310 -3.57 37.01 6.03
C VAL A 310 -3.73 37.91 4.78
N ASN A 311 -2.93 37.67 3.75
CA ASN A 311 -2.95 38.42 2.50
C ASN A 311 -3.83 37.78 1.41
N ASP A 312 -4.41 36.60 1.66
CA ASP A 312 -5.27 35.91 0.69
C ASP A 312 -6.66 36.53 0.64
N ASP A 313 -7.19 36.66 -0.58
CA ASP A 313 -8.58 37.05 -0.82
C ASP A 313 -9.46 35.82 -1.07
N ALA A 314 -10.50 35.65 -0.26
CA ALA A 314 -11.40 34.50 -0.33
C ALA A 314 -12.15 34.44 -1.67
N CYS A 315 -12.50 35.60 -2.24
CA CYS A 315 -13.18 35.66 -3.53
C CYS A 315 -12.27 35.16 -4.66
N SER A 316 -11.03 35.66 -4.72
CA SER A 316 -10.02 35.22 -5.70
C SER A 316 -9.69 33.73 -5.56
N ASN A 317 -9.55 33.22 -4.33
CA ASN A 317 -9.34 31.78 -4.07
C ASN A 317 -10.54 30.94 -4.54
N ALA A 318 -11.77 31.42 -4.36
CA ALA A 318 -12.97 30.73 -4.79
C ALA A 318 -13.10 30.70 -6.32
N GLU A 319 -12.82 31.82 -7.00
CA GLU A 319 -12.81 31.89 -8.46
C GLU A 319 -11.76 30.92 -9.05
N PHE A 320 -10.56 30.90 -8.49
CA PHE A 320 -9.51 29.97 -8.90
C PHE A 320 -9.92 28.51 -8.66
N LEU A 321 -10.46 28.19 -7.48
CA LEU A 321 -10.96 26.84 -7.18
C LEU A 321 -12.06 26.41 -8.17
N LEU A 322 -13.05 27.26 -8.43
CA LEU A 322 -14.14 26.97 -9.36
C LEU A 322 -13.65 26.76 -10.79
N MET A 323 -12.69 27.56 -11.25
CA MET A 323 -12.03 27.37 -12.56
C MET A 323 -11.35 26.00 -12.64
N ILE A 324 -10.56 25.63 -11.63
CA ILE A 324 -9.89 24.32 -11.56
C ILE A 324 -10.92 23.19 -11.53
N LEU A 325 -12.01 23.35 -10.79
CA LEU A 325 -13.07 22.35 -10.67
C LEU A 325 -13.82 22.11 -11.99
N ASP A 326 -14.14 23.17 -12.74
CA ASP A 326 -14.76 23.03 -14.07
C ASP A 326 -13.81 22.31 -15.04
N GLN A 327 -12.50 22.64 -15.03
CA GLN A 327 -11.49 22.00 -15.87
C GLN A 327 -11.29 20.51 -15.56
N VAL A 328 -11.05 20.17 -14.29
CA VAL A 328 -10.79 18.78 -13.89
C VAL A 328 -12.03 17.90 -14.11
N THR A 329 -13.22 18.44 -13.86
CA THR A 329 -14.48 17.72 -14.07
C THR A 329 -14.71 17.44 -15.55
N GLN A 330 -14.42 18.42 -16.42
CA GLN A 330 -14.47 18.22 -17.86
C GLN A 330 -13.48 17.15 -18.32
N SER A 331 -12.25 17.17 -17.79
CA SER A 331 -11.23 16.18 -18.13
C SER A 331 -11.65 14.76 -17.71
N ILE A 332 -12.13 14.59 -16.47
CA ILE A 332 -12.64 13.31 -15.97
C ILE A 332 -13.78 12.80 -16.86
N PHE A 333 -14.77 13.64 -17.17
CA PHE A 333 -15.95 13.23 -17.94
C PHE A 333 -15.65 12.93 -19.41
N THR A 334 -14.52 13.37 -19.95
CA THR A 334 -14.07 13.08 -21.31
C THR A 334 -13.06 11.94 -21.40
N SER A 335 -12.65 11.37 -20.27
CA SER A 335 -11.64 10.30 -20.19
C SER A 335 -12.16 8.88 -19.87
N PRO A 336 -13.44 8.48 -20.03
CA PRO A 336 -13.87 7.13 -19.61
C PRO A 336 -13.18 6.01 -20.39
N ASP A 337 -12.71 6.27 -21.62
CA ASP A 337 -12.05 5.28 -22.47
C ASP A 337 -10.59 5.02 -22.07
N ALA A 338 -9.97 5.92 -21.31
CA ALA A 338 -8.66 5.68 -20.69
C ALA A 338 -8.75 4.75 -19.46
N CYS A 339 -9.96 4.53 -18.92
CA CYS A 339 -10.19 3.60 -17.82
C CYS A 339 -10.10 2.15 -18.32
N PRO A 340 -9.31 1.27 -17.67
CA PRO A 340 -9.16 -0.12 -18.09
C PRO A 340 -10.50 -0.83 -18.24
N ARG A 341 -10.66 -1.57 -19.34
CA ARG A 341 -11.89 -2.30 -19.67
C ARG A 341 -12.34 -3.23 -18.54
N THR A 342 -11.40 -3.89 -17.87
CA THR A 342 -11.67 -4.75 -16.71
C THR A 342 -12.31 -3.99 -15.54
N VAL A 343 -11.80 -2.80 -15.21
CA VAL A 343 -12.38 -1.97 -14.14
C VAL A 343 -13.80 -1.54 -14.53
N ARG A 344 -13.99 -1.07 -15.77
CA ARG A 344 -15.30 -0.71 -16.32
C ARG A 344 -16.31 -1.87 -16.27
N TYR A 345 -15.86 -3.08 -16.59
CA TYR A 345 -16.66 -4.30 -16.49
C TYR A 345 -17.04 -4.63 -15.04
N ILE A 346 -16.10 -4.55 -14.10
CA ILE A 346 -16.39 -4.77 -12.67
C ILE A 346 -17.41 -3.74 -12.18
N CYS A 347 -17.28 -2.47 -12.56
CA CYS A 347 -18.28 -1.44 -12.26
C CYS A 347 -19.67 -1.80 -12.82
N ASN A 348 -19.78 -2.31 -14.06
CA ASN A 348 -21.03 -2.82 -14.61
C ASN A 348 -21.64 -3.95 -13.75
N CYS A 349 -20.81 -4.93 -13.35
CA CYS A 349 -21.26 -6.02 -12.49
C CYS A 349 -21.77 -5.52 -11.14
N LEU A 350 -21.13 -4.50 -10.57
CA LEU A 350 -21.55 -3.90 -9.30
C LEU A 350 -22.86 -3.15 -9.44
N GLN A 351 -23.03 -2.37 -10.51
CA GLN A 351 -24.31 -1.71 -10.81
C GLN A 351 -25.45 -2.73 -10.86
N LYS A 352 -25.27 -3.84 -11.59
CA LYS A 352 -26.27 -4.91 -11.65
C LYS A 352 -26.55 -5.54 -10.29
N ALA A 353 -25.50 -5.81 -9.51
CA ALA A 353 -25.64 -6.44 -8.20
C ALA A 353 -26.41 -5.57 -7.20
N VAL A 354 -26.13 -4.26 -7.16
CA VAL A 354 -26.83 -3.35 -6.23
C VAL A 354 -28.27 -3.10 -6.67
N VAL A 355 -28.55 -3.04 -7.98
CA VAL A 355 -29.92 -2.91 -8.52
C VAL A 355 -30.74 -4.15 -8.18
N ALA A 356 -30.17 -5.34 -8.35
CA ALA A 356 -30.84 -6.60 -8.00
C ALA A 356 -31.15 -6.70 -6.51
N LYS A 357 -30.25 -6.18 -5.65
CA LYS A 357 -30.41 -6.23 -4.19
C LYS A 357 -31.35 -5.15 -3.64
N TRP A 358 -31.32 -3.94 -4.20
CA TRP A 358 -32.10 -2.80 -3.75
C TRP A 358 -32.89 -2.16 -4.92
N PRO A 359 -34.02 -2.75 -5.35
CA PRO A 359 -34.83 -2.28 -6.48
C PRO A 359 -35.72 -1.06 -6.15
N SER A 360 -35.28 -0.15 -5.27
CA SER A 360 -36.06 0.97 -4.72
C SER A 360 -36.22 2.16 -5.68
N PRO A 361 -37.09 3.16 -5.41
CA PRO A 361 -37.17 4.40 -6.19
C PRO A 361 -35.85 5.19 -6.23
N SER A 362 -34.93 4.90 -5.29
CA SER A 362 -33.58 5.44 -5.20
C SER A 362 -32.53 4.60 -5.94
N GLU A 363 -32.94 3.62 -6.75
CA GLU A 363 -32.07 2.73 -7.54
C GLU A 363 -30.97 3.50 -8.27
N ARG A 364 -31.34 4.59 -8.96
CA ARG A 364 -30.40 5.43 -9.73
C ARG A 364 -29.26 5.97 -8.87
N LEU A 365 -29.55 6.35 -7.63
CA LEU A 365 -28.55 6.86 -6.68
C LEU A 365 -27.67 5.74 -6.14
N VAL A 366 -28.23 4.57 -5.84
CA VAL A 366 -27.45 3.42 -5.34
C VAL A 366 -26.53 2.88 -6.43
N ARG A 367 -27.03 2.77 -7.65
CA ARG A 367 -26.29 2.34 -8.86
C ARG A 367 -25.09 3.24 -9.17
N THR A 368 -25.27 4.55 -9.02
CA THR A 368 -24.16 5.51 -9.27
C THR A 368 -23.21 5.55 -8.08
N ARG A 369 -23.71 5.50 -6.85
CA ARG A 369 -22.90 5.54 -5.62
C ARG A 369 -21.91 4.37 -5.53
N VAL A 370 -22.29 3.16 -5.91
CA VAL A 370 -21.37 2.00 -5.83
C VAL A 370 -20.15 2.18 -6.73
N VAL A 371 -20.32 2.78 -7.91
CA VAL A 371 -19.22 3.07 -8.85
C VAL A 371 -18.40 4.27 -8.36
N SER A 372 -19.08 5.32 -7.91
CA SER A 372 -18.47 6.52 -7.32
C SER A 372 -17.55 6.18 -6.14
N GLY A 373 -17.94 5.21 -5.31
CA GLY A 373 -17.15 4.71 -4.19
C GLY A 373 -15.79 4.12 -4.59
N PHE A 374 -15.65 3.59 -5.80
CA PHE A 374 -14.35 3.11 -6.30
C PHE A 374 -13.62 4.21 -7.09
N ILE A 375 -14.30 4.85 -8.04
CA ILE A 375 -13.65 5.75 -9.00
C ILE A 375 -13.25 7.08 -8.35
N PHE A 376 -14.07 7.65 -7.47
CA PHE A 376 -13.75 8.91 -6.81
C PHE A 376 -13.11 8.67 -5.45
N LEU A 377 -13.83 7.99 -4.55
CA LEU A 377 -13.39 7.85 -3.16
C LEU A 377 -12.08 7.04 -3.01
N ARG A 378 -11.84 6.05 -3.88
CA ARG A 378 -10.69 5.13 -3.77
C ARG A 378 -9.59 5.32 -4.81
N LEU A 379 -9.88 6.02 -5.91
CA LEU A 379 -8.93 6.23 -7.00
C LEU A 379 -8.59 7.71 -7.22
N LEU A 380 -9.52 8.51 -7.75
CA LEU A 380 -9.24 9.90 -8.14
C LEU A 380 -8.94 10.81 -6.94
N CYS A 381 -9.75 10.78 -5.89
CA CYS A 381 -9.54 11.63 -4.71
C CYS A 381 -8.23 11.24 -3.98
N PRO A 382 -7.93 9.96 -3.70
CA PRO A 382 -6.62 9.58 -3.16
C PRO A 382 -5.44 9.95 -4.06
N ALA A 383 -5.60 9.91 -5.39
CA ALA A 383 -4.56 10.35 -6.32
C ALA A 383 -4.29 11.85 -6.25
N LEU A 384 -5.32 12.67 -6.05
CA LEU A 384 -5.14 14.11 -5.82
C LEU A 384 -4.51 14.41 -4.45
N LEU A 385 -4.88 13.65 -3.41
CA LEU A 385 -4.34 13.83 -2.06
C LEU A 385 -2.87 13.37 -1.94
N ASN A 386 -2.48 12.33 -2.68
CA ASN A 386 -1.14 11.74 -2.64
C ASN A 386 -0.57 11.51 -4.05
N PRO A 387 -0.36 12.56 -4.86
CA PRO A 387 -0.06 12.42 -6.29
C PRO A 387 1.23 11.65 -6.57
N ARG A 388 2.21 11.73 -5.66
CA ARG A 388 3.47 10.97 -5.76
C ARG A 388 3.23 9.46 -5.71
N GLN A 389 2.36 8.98 -4.83
CA GLN A 389 2.07 7.55 -4.68
C GLN A 389 1.32 6.96 -5.89
N PHE A 390 0.71 7.81 -6.71
CA PHE A 390 -0.01 7.45 -7.92
C PHE A 390 0.78 7.75 -9.20
N GLY A 391 2.05 8.13 -9.08
CA GLY A 391 2.93 8.40 -10.22
C GLY A 391 2.56 9.65 -11.03
N LEU A 392 1.80 10.59 -10.44
CA LEU A 392 1.43 11.85 -11.09
C LEU A 392 2.53 12.90 -11.01
N VAL A 393 3.41 12.78 -10.01
CA VAL A 393 4.53 13.70 -9.72
C VAL A 393 5.73 12.93 -9.16
N ASN A 394 6.93 13.46 -9.33
CA ASN A 394 8.16 12.83 -8.83
C ASN A 394 8.44 13.14 -7.35
N GLU A 395 8.09 14.36 -6.92
CA GLU A 395 8.34 14.88 -5.58
C GLU A 395 7.03 15.18 -4.85
N THR A 396 7.08 15.20 -3.51
CA THR A 396 5.91 15.58 -2.71
C THR A 396 5.57 17.05 -2.97
N PRO A 397 4.31 17.40 -3.30
CA PRO A 397 3.90 18.78 -3.49
C PRO A 397 4.24 19.66 -2.28
N HIS A 398 4.56 20.93 -2.54
CA HIS A 398 4.75 21.92 -1.48
C HIS A 398 3.42 22.20 -0.75
N GLN A 399 3.49 22.86 0.41
CA GLN A 399 2.36 22.96 1.34
C GLN A 399 1.12 23.65 0.74
N MET A 400 1.31 24.74 -0.02
CA MET A 400 0.21 25.47 -0.67
C MET A 400 -0.50 24.63 -1.74
N ALA A 401 0.26 23.99 -2.65
CA ALA A 401 -0.30 23.04 -3.61
C ALA A 401 -1.03 21.87 -2.93
N THR A 402 -0.46 21.33 -1.83
CA THR A 402 -1.11 20.25 -1.06
C THR A 402 -2.48 20.69 -0.52
N ARG A 403 -2.58 21.91 0.06
CA ARG A 403 -3.87 22.45 0.54
C ARG A 403 -4.86 22.62 -0.62
N SER A 404 -4.40 23.14 -1.75
CA SER A 404 -5.25 23.34 -2.93
C SER A 404 -5.76 22.02 -3.51
N LEU A 405 -4.91 20.98 -3.59
CA LEU A 405 -5.30 19.64 -4.02
C LEU A 405 -6.35 19.01 -3.07
N ILE A 406 -6.22 19.23 -1.75
CA ILE A 406 -7.23 18.79 -0.77
C ILE A 406 -8.58 19.44 -1.05
N MET A 407 -8.60 20.74 -1.36
CA MET A 407 -9.84 21.47 -1.68
C MET A 407 -10.50 20.92 -2.94
N VAL A 408 -9.72 20.70 -4.01
CA VAL A 408 -10.23 20.07 -5.24
C VAL A 408 -10.78 18.68 -4.98
N ALA A 409 -10.03 17.81 -4.29
CA ALA A 409 -10.46 16.45 -3.98
C ALA A 409 -11.76 16.44 -3.16
N LYS A 410 -11.89 17.35 -2.20
CA LYS A 410 -13.09 17.48 -1.35
C LYS A 410 -14.33 17.90 -2.15
N CYS A 411 -14.20 18.89 -3.02
CA CYS A 411 -15.29 19.32 -3.90
C CYS A 411 -15.71 18.21 -4.87
N LEU A 412 -14.75 17.51 -5.48
CA LEU A 412 -15.03 16.34 -6.32
C LEU A 412 -15.69 15.21 -5.54
N GLN A 413 -15.27 14.96 -4.30
CA GLN A 413 -15.87 13.95 -3.44
C GLN A 413 -17.33 14.29 -3.11
N ASN A 414 -17.65 15.56 -2.84
CA ASN A 414 -19.02 16.00 -2.61
C ASN A 414 -19.89 15.87 -3.87
N LEU A 415 -19.36 16.26 -5.03
CA LEU A 415 -20.02 16.06 -6.32
C LEU A 415 -20.28 14.57 -6.59
N ALA A 416 -19.29 13.70 -6.36
CA ALA A 416 -19.39 12.26 -6.55
C ALA A 416 -20.38 11.59 -5.56
N ASN A 417 -20.57 12.19 -4.39
CA ASN A 417 -21.58 11.79 -3.41
C ASN A 417 -22.96 12.40 -3.69
N LEU A 418 -23.07 13.31 -4.67
CA LEU A 418 -24.27 14.07 -5.04
C LEU A 418 -24.83 14.92 -3.90
N VAL A 419 -23.96 15.42 -3.01
CA VAL A 419 -24.33 16.24 -1.84
C VAL A 419 -23.70 17.62 -1.92
N GLU A 420 -24.42 18.61 -1.39
CA GLU A 420 -23.94 19.99 -1.26
C GLU A 420 -23.21 20.20 0.06
N PHE A 421 -22.40 21.25 0.13
CA PHE A 421 -21.90 21.78 1.38
C PHE A 421 -23.02 22.49 2.14
N GLY A 422 -22.98 22.43 3.47
CA GLY A 422 -23.93 23.10 4.35
C GLY A 422 -23.27 23.51 5.66
N GLY A 423 -24.07 23.79 6.70
CA GLY A 423 -23.63 24.48 7.92
C GLY A 423 -22.46 23.89 8.73
N LYS A 424 -21.99 22.67 8.43
CA LYS A 424 -20.72 22.16 8.98
C LYS A 424 -19.50 22.91 8.42
N GLU A 425 -19.58 23.37 7.18
CA GLU A 425 -18.48 24.01 6.45
C GLU A 425 -19.01 25.17 5.60
N PRO A 426 -19.47 26.26 6.24
CA PRO A 426 -20.17 27.36 5.56
C PRO A 426 -19.32 28.04 4.48
N TYR A 427 -17.99 28.08 4.68
CA TYR A 427 -17.05 28.64 3.71
C TYR A 427 -17.01 27.90 2.35
N MET A 428 -17.56 26.67 2.28
CA MET A 428 -17.63 25.89 1.05
C MET A 428 -18.94 26.09 0.27
N GLU A 429 -19.93 26.81 0.80
CA GLU A 429 -21.24 26.98 0.16
C GLU A 429 -21.14 27.68 -1.21
N VAL A 430 -20.09 28.50 -1.42
CA VAL A 430 -19.76 29.12 -2.70
C VAL A 430 -19.55 28.10 -3.83
N VAL A 431 -19.26 26.84 -3.51
CA VAL A 431 -19.06 25.75 -4.47
C VAL A 431 -20.38 25.03 -4.84
N ASN A 432 -21.46 25.21 -4.08
CA ASN A 432 -22.74 24.54 -4.33
C ASN A 432 -23.32 24.77 -5.74
N PRO A 433 -23.22 25.97 -6.35
CA PRO A 433 -23.64 26.17 -7.74
C PRO A 433 -22.90 25.25 -8.73
N PHE A 434 -21.60 25.02 -8.53
CA PHE A 434 -20.82 24.08 -9.33
C PHE A 434 -21.30 22.63 -9.14
N ILE A 435 -21.61 22.24 -7.90
CA ILE A 435 -22.12 20.88 -7.61
C ILE A 435 -23.46 20.68 -8.32
N LEU A 436 -24.41 21.59 -8.13
CA LEU A 436 -25.76 21.53 -8.72
C LEU A 436 -25.70 21.45 -10.26
N LYS A 437 -24.85 22.25 -10.90
CA LYS A 437 -24.62 22.24 -12.35
C LYS A 437 -24.12 20.89 -12.88
N ASN A 438 -23.34 20.15 -12.08
CA ASN A 438 -22.65 18.94 -12.53
C ASN A 438 -23.25 17.62 -12.02
N LYS A 439 -24.25 17.62 -11.12
CA LYS A 439 -24.87 16.40 -10.56
C LYS A 439 -25.31 15.41 -11.65
N GLU A 440 -26.05 15.88 -12.65
CA GLU A 440 -26.55 15.00 -13.72
C GLU A 440 -25.43 14.51 -14.63
N ARG A 441 -24.44 15.36 -14.93
CA ARG A 441 -23.26 14.99 -15.72
C ARG A 441 -22.44 13.89 -15.03
N MET A 442 -22.31 13.96 -13.71
CA MET A 442 -21.67 12.93 -12.89
C MET A 442 -22.39 11.57 -13.03
N ILE A 443 -23.73 11.58 -12.97
CA ILE A 443 -24.53 10.36 -13.14
C ILE A 443 -24.31 9.75 -14.53
N VAL A 444 -24.41 10.56 -15.58
CA VAL A 444 -24.19 10.09 -16.97
C VAL A 444 -22.78 9.53 -17.16
N PHE A 445 -21.76 10.20 -16.61
CA PHE A 445 -20.39 9.71 -16.64
C PHE A 445 -20.24 8.34 -15.98
N LEU A 446 -20.79 8.15 -14.78
CA LEU A 446 -20.69 6.88 -14.04
C LEU A 446 -21.40 5.73 -14.77
N ASP A 447 -22.53 6.01 -15.42
CA ASP A 447 -23.24 5.03 -16.24
C ASP A 447 -22.47 4.71 -17.53
N GLN A 448 -21.91 5.71 -18.21
CA GLN A 448 -21.09 5.51 -19.42
C GLN A 448 -19.81 4.71 -19.10
N LEU A 449 -19.13 5.03 -18.00
CA LEU A 449 -17.95 4.32 -17.54
C LEU A 449 -18.29 2.83 -17.32
N SER A 450 -19.46 2.54 -16.77
CA SER A 450 -19.92 1.20 -16.39
C SER A 450 -20.69 0.47 -17.49
N SER A 451 -20.60 0.90 -18.76
CA SER A 451 -21.35 0.30 -19.88
C SER A 451 -20.72 -0.96 -20.48
N VAL A 452 -19.55 -1.39 -19.99
CA VAL A 452 -18.80 -2.54 -20.51
C VAL A 452 -19.37 -3.86 -19.97
N THR A 453 -19.79 -4.75 -20.86
CA THR A 453 -20.39 -6.05 -20.51
C THR A 453 -19.45 -7.25 -20.61
N ASP A 454 -18.29 -7.10 -21.26
CA ASP A 454 -17.28 -8.13 -21.42
C ASP A 454 -15.90 -7.56 -21.02
N PRO A 455 -15.17 -8.18 -20.08
CA PRO A 455 -13.83 -7.72 -19.70
C PRO A 455 -12.80 -7.87 -20.82
N ASN A 456 -13.01 -8.78 -21.77
CA ASN A 456 -12.09 -9.01 -22.87
C ASN A 456 -12.34 -8.01 -24.02
N PRO A 457 -11.28 -7.58 -24.73
CA PRO A 457 -11.44 -6.73 -25.90
C PRO A 457 -12.18 -7.49 -27.01
N PRO A 458 -12.90 -6.78 -27.90
CA PRO A 458 -13.50 -7.38 -29.08
C PRO A 458 -12.43 -8.07 -29.95
N PRO A 459 -12.77 -9.18 -30.64
CA PRO A 459 -11.85 -9.83 -31.57
C PRO A 459 -11.36 -8.83 -32.63
N GLY A 460 -10.03 -8.65 -32.75
CA GLY A 460 -9.42 -7.75 -33.74
C GLY A 460 -8.81 -6.46 -33.18
N CYS A 461 -9.06 -6.09 -31.92
CA CYS A 461 -8.29 -5.04 -31.25
C CYS A 461 -6.94 -5.59 -30.77
N MET A 462 -5.83 -5.13 -31.35
CA MET A 462 -4.50 -5.39 -30.81
C MET A 462 -4.37 -4.66 -29.47
N GLN A 463 -4.24 -5.41 -28.37
CA GLN A 463 -3.72 -4.83 -27.14
C GLN A 463 -2.22 -4.63 -27.33
N GLU A 464 -1.73 -3.40 -27.12
CA GLU A 464 -0.42 -3.26 -26.52
C GLU A 464 -0.51 -4.03 -25.20
N GLN A 465 0.14 -5.18 -25.14
CA GLN A 465 0.39 -5.84 -23.87
C GLN A 465 1.19 -4.83 -23.07
N SER A 466 0.52 -4.06 -22.21
CA SER A 466 1.19 -3.38 -21.13
C SER A 466 2.00 -4.48 -20.45
N SER A 467 3.32 -4.34 -20.55
CA SER A 467 4.33 -5.28 -20.10
C SER A 467 4.35 -5.31 -18.56
N SER A 468 3.21 -5.51 -17.92
CA SER A 468 3.09 -5.75 -16.49
C SER A 468 3.44 -7.22 -16.22
N SER A 469 4.74 -7.50 -16.40
CA SER A 469 5.47 -8.63 -15.82
C SER A 469 4.65 -9.91 -15.66
N THR A 470 4.66 -10.81 -16.64
CA THR A 470 4.38 -12.22 -16.38
C THR A 470 5.23 -12.64 -15.18
N LEU A 471 4.60 -12.93 -14.04
CA LEU A 471 5.30 -13.37 -12.84
C LEU A 471 6.17 -14.56 -13.23
N SER A 472 7.44 -14.53 -12.84
CA SER A 472 8.25 -15.73 -12.98
C SER A 472 7.66 -16.84 -12.11
N SER A 473 7.84 -18.11 -12.48
CA SER A 473 7.46 -19.25 -11.62
C SER A 473 8.04 -19.12 -10.20
N SER A 474 9.20 -18.48 -10.06
CA SER A 474 9.80 -18.20 -8.75
C SER A 474 9.02 -17.16 -7.93
N ASP A 475 8.31 -16.22 -8.56
CA ASP A 475 7.52 -15.21 -7.86
C ASP A 475 6.18 -15.81 -7.42
N ALA A 476 5.55 -16.64 -8.24
CA ALA A 476 4.33 -17.37 -7.87
C ALA A 476 4.54 -18.25 -6.62
N GLY A 477 5.69 -18.94 -6.53
CA GLY A 477 6.05 -19.73 -5.34
C GLY A 477 6.18 -18.88 -4.06
N ARG A 478 6.71 -17.65 -4.16
CA ARG A 478 6.80 -16.72 -3.02
C ARG A 478 5.40 -16.33 -2.52
N GLU A 479 4.51 -15.94 -3.43
CA GLU A 479 3.15 -15.51 -3.06
C GLU A 479 2.34 -16.68 -2.47
N LEU A 480 2.48 -17.89 -3.03
CA LEU A 480 1.86 -19.10 -2.46
C LEU A 480 2.42 -19.47 -1.08
N ALA A 481 3.71 -19.26 -0.84
CA ALA A 481 4.31 -19.43 0.47
C ALA A 481 3.75 -18.43 1.50
N THR A 482 3.55 -17.17 1.10
CA THR A 482 2.88 -16.16 1.93
C THR A 482 1.44 -16.53 2.23
N LEU A 483 0.67 -16.99 1.25
CA LEU A 483 -0.71 -17.45 1.46
C LEU A 483 -0.77 -18.66 2.40
N HIS A 484 0.14 -19.63 2.23
CA HIS A 484 0.29 -20.73 3.17
C HIS A 484 0.58 -20.25 4.60
N HIS A 485 1.53 -19.32 4.76
CA HIS A 485 1.85 -18.75 6.07
C HIS A 485 0.63 -18.10 6.72
N ILE A 486 -0.17 -17.34 5.97
CA ILE A 486 -1.43 -16.77 6.45
C ILE A 486 -2.40 -17.87 6.88
N CYS A 487 -2.57 -18.93 6.08
CA CYS A 487 -3.41 -20.08 6.46
C CYS A 487 -2.93 -20.74 7.77
N VAL A 488 -1.62 -20.82 8.01
CA VAL A 488 -1.06 -21.35 9.26
C VAL A 488 -1.35 -20.43 10.44
N SER A 489 -1.16 -19.12 10.28
CA SER A 489 -1.39 -18.12 11.33
C SER A 489 -2.85 -18.10 11.80
N TYR A 490 -3.80 -18.42 10.92
CA TYR A 490 -5.23 -18.48 11.19
C TYR A 490 -5.80 -19.92 11.17
N LEU A 491 -4.93 -20.94 11.34
CA LEU A 491 -5.34 -22.33 11.32
C LEU A 491 -6.41 -22.68 12.37
N PRO A 492 -6.37 -22.17 13.62
CA PRO A 492 -7.40 -22.44 14.62
C PRO A 492 -8.79 -21.96 14.19
N GLU A 493 -8.88 -20.76 13.60
CA GLU A 493 -10.12 -20.18 13.09
C GLU A 493 -10.62 -20.96 11.86
N LEU A 494 -9.72 -21.34 10.94
CA LEU A 494 -10.05 -22.18 9.79
C LEU A 494 -10.58 -23.55 10.23
N GLN A 495 -9.98 -24.16 11.25
CA GLN A 495 -10.44 -25.42 11.83
C GLN A 495 -11.84 -25.27 12.42
N ALA A 496 -12.13 -24.16 13.12
CA ALA A 496 -13.46 -23.87 13.65
C ALA A 496 -14.50 -23.72 12.52
N MET A 497 -14.20 -22.98 11.46
CA MET A 497 -15.09 -22.82 10.30
C MET A 497 -15.27 -24.14 9.50
N SER A 498 -14.25 -25.00 9.46
CA SER A 498 -14.33 -26.29 8.75
C SER A 498 -15.34 -27.27 9.33
N LYS A 499 -15.78 -27.05 10.59
CA LYS A 499 -16.83 -27.86 11.23
C LYS A 499 -18.18 -27.68 10.55
N THR A 500 -18.46 -26.48 10.02
CA THR A 500 -19.71 -26.13 9.35
C THR A 500 -19.57 -26.09 7.82
N ASN A 501 -18.36 -25.88 7.30
CA ASN A 501 -18.08 -25.81 5.87
C ASN A 501 -17.12 -26.93 5.40
N ASN A 502 -17.68 -27.94 4.72
CA ASN A 502 -16.91 -29.08 4.20
C ASN A 502 -15.84 -28.68 3.17
N ALA A 503 -16.00 -27.56 2.45
CA ALA A 503 -14.99 -27.09 1.50
C ALA A 503 -13.68 -26.68 2.23
N LEU A 504 -13.79 -26.16 3.45
CA LEU A 504 -12.64 -25.72 4.25
C LEU A 504 -11.86 -26.87 4.89
N LYS A 505 -12.45 -28.06 5.02
CA LYS A 505 -11.74 -29.25 5.52
C LYS A 505 -10.52 -29.57 4.67
N LYS A 506 -10.65 -29.47 3.34
CA LYS A 506 -9.53 -29.68 2.41
C LYS A 506 -8.43 -28.64 2.61
N LEU A 507 -8.80 -27.37 2.81
CA LEU A 507 -7.85 -26.28 3.05
C LEU A 507 -7.04 -26.49 4.33
N VAL A 508 -7.71 -26.89 5.43
CA VAL A 508 -7.05 -27.24 6.70
C VAL A 508 -6.05 -28.38 6.49
N THR A 509 -6.48 -29.48 5.86
CA THR A 509 -5.60 -30.64 5.60
C THR A 509 -4.38 -30.27 4.75
N VAL A 510 -4.58 -29.49 3.68
CA VAL A 510 -3.48 -29.04 2.81
C VAL A 510 -2.52 -28.11 3.56
N THR A 511 -3.04 -27.23 4.41
CA THR A 511 -2.22 -26.32 5.24
C THR A 511 -1.32 -27.11 6.20
N GLU A 512 -1.87 -28.11 6.88
CA GLU A 512 -1.10 -28.98 7.79
C GLU A 512 -0.08 -29.84 7.04
N MET A 513 -0.44 -30.39 5.88
CA MET A 513 0.47 -31.15 5.01
C MET A 513 1.67 -30.30 4.57
N LEU A 514 1.42 -29.09 4.06
CA LEU A 514 2.49 -28.17 3.63
C LEU A 514 3.37 -27.72 4.80
N SER A 515 2.80 -27.56 6.00
CA SER A 515 3.56 -27.28 7.22
C SER A 515 4.53 -28.42 7.56
N LYS A 516 4.10 -29.68 7.43
CA LYS A 516 4.97 -30.86 7.59
C LYS A 516 6.07 -30.92 6.52
N HIS A 517 5.73 -30.61 5.27
CA HIS A 517 6.72 -30.56 4.18
C HIS A 517 7.79 -29.48 4.47
N LYS A 518 7.37 -28.27 4.87
CA LYS A 518 8.30 -27.19 5.28
C LYS A 518 9.23 -27.61 6.41
N LEU A 519 8.71 -28.32 7.43
CA LEU A 519 9.53 -28.81 8.53
C LEU A 519 10.62 -29.78 8.04
N LYS A 520 10.25 -30.73 7.18
CA LYS A 520 11.19 -31.68 6.58
C LYS A 520 12.27 -30.97 5.77
N TYR A 521 11.90 -29.96 4.98
CA TYR A 521 12.89 -29.14 4.28
C TYR A 521 13.80 -28.36 5.24
N ARG A 522 13.27 -27.84 6.36
CA ARG A 522 14.08 -27.19 7.41
C ARG A 522 15.10 -28.15 8.03
N GLU A 523 14.70 -29.39 8.30
CA GLU A 523 15.61 -30.43 8.82
C GLU A 523 16.71 -30.81 7.82
N MET A 524 16.39 -30.86 6.53
CA MET A 524 17.40 -31.12 5.48
C MET A 524 18.48 -30.04 5.44
N ILE A 525 18.12 -28.78 5.74
CA ILE A 525 19.01 -27.63 5.57
C ILE A 525 19.78 -27.25 6.84
N SER A 526 19.28 -27.61 8.03
CA SER A 526 20.07 -27.63 9.27
C SER A 526 21.31 -28.51 9.12
#